data_AF-A0A7X7FI95-F1
#
_entry.id   AF-A0A7X7FI95-F1
#
_cell.length_a   1.000
_cell.length_b   1.000
_cell.length_c   1.000
_cell.angle_alpha   90.00
_cell.angle_beta   90.00
_cell.angle_gamma   90.00
#
_symmetry.space_group_name_H-M   'P 1'
#
loop_
_entity.id
_entity.type
_entity.pdbx_description
1 polymer ?
#
loop_
_entity_poly.entity_id
_entity_poly.type
_entity_poly.pdbx_seq_one_letter_code
_entity_poly.pdbx_strand_id
1 'polypeptide(L)'
;MNRIDYQVKTVTRFAVWMATVSFGGSVFGLDVGKYDTFETNVMNYNSYSNPFQGVTLNATFTSPSSQNTSIRGFYDGNNTWRVRFMPDQLGTWTYTCTFSDGAPGKSGSFSCVASNLHGPLKTDTATPLWFEHADGTPFFMRAFHLWRPETFTESILEETLDFMKA
;
A
#
# COMPACT_ATOMS: atom_id res chain seq x y z
N MET A 1 35.01 -0.47 60.69
CA MET A 1 34.35 0.84 60.78
C MET A 1 35.22 1.80 59.98
N ASN A 2 35.03 1.81 58.65
CA ASN A 2 36.02 2.35 57.72
C ASN A 2 35.44 3.56 56.97
N ARG A 3 36.10 4.71 57.18
CA ARG A 3 36.08 5.86 56.28
C ARG A 3 36.53 5.40 54.89
N ILE A 4 35.86 5.89 53.85
CA ILE A 4 36.40 5.87 52.49
C ILE A 4 36.43 7.30 51.98
N ASP A 5 37.64 7.72 51.66
CA ASP A 5 38.01 9.03 51.14
C ASP A 5 37.57 9.22 49.69
N TYR A 6 37.22 10.47 49.38
CA TYR A 6 36.99 10.99 48.03
C TYR A 6 38.30 11.03 47.24
N GLN A 7 38.28 10.59 45.98
CA GLN A 7 39.30 10.92 44.98
C GLN A 7 38.61 11.33 43.68
N VAL A 8 38.70 12.62 43.37
CA VAL A 8 38.28 13.21 42.10
C VAL A 8 39.31 12.83 41.04
N LYS A 9 38.89 12.14 39.97
CA LYS A 9 39.74 11.90 38.78
C LYS A 9 39.25 12.73 37.61
N THR A 10 40.15 13.58 37.15
CA THR A 10 40.09 14.52 36.04
C THR A 10 39.63 13.87 34.73
N VAL A 11 38.72 14.53 34.01
CA VAL A 11 38.21 14.12 32.69
C VAL A 11 39.18 14.59 31.61
N THR A 12 39.85 13.67 30.93
CA THR A 12 40.59 13.96 29.69
C THR A 12 39.72 13.59 28.49
N ARG A 13 39.28 14.61 27.74
CA ARG A 13 38.48 14.45 26.53
C ARG A 13 39.35 13.93 25.38
N PHE A 14 39.11 12.71 24.92
CA PHE A 14 39.58 12.27 23.60
C PHE A 14 38.50 12.57 22.56
N ALA A 15 38.81 13.45 21.61
CA ALA A 15 37.98 13.67 20.44
C ALA A 15 38.20 12.49 19.48
N VAL A 16 37.19 11.61 19.36
CA VAL A 16 37.14 10.60 18.31
C VAL A 16 36.44 11.22 17.12
N TRP A 17 37.18 11.39 16.01
CA TRP A 17 36.59 11.69 14.71
C TRP A 17 35.81 10.45 14.24
N MET A 18 34.48 10.53 14.21
CA MET A 18 33.69 9.54 13.47
C MET A 18 33.76 9.86 11.99
N ALA A 19 34.54 9.08 11.24
CA ALA A 19 34.33 8.96 9.81
C ALA A 19 32.98 8.27 9.60
N THR A 20 32.01 8.99 9.03
CA THR A 20 30.76 8.37 8.56
C THR A 20 31.09 7.47 7.38
N VAL A 21 31.16 6.16 7.62
CA VAL A 21 31.04 5.17 6.55
C VAL A 21 29.56 5.12 6.19
N SER A 22 29.19 5.75 5.08
CA SER A 22 27.87 5.56 4.48
C SER A 22 27.80 4.15 3.91
N PHE A 23 27.25 3.22 4.69
CA PHE A 23 26.72 1.98 4.14
C PHE A 23 25.51 2.35 3.29
N GLY A 24 25.57 2.03 2.00
CA GLY A 24 24.41 2.05 1.11
C GLY A 24 23.43 0.98 1.57
N GLY A 25 22.63 1.31 2.58
CA GLY A 25 21.51 0.48 2.99
C GLY A 25 20.53 0.43 1.82
N SER A 26 20.15 -0.79 1.43
CA SER A 26 18.93 -0.99 0.65
C SER A 26 17.84 -0.17 1.31
N VAL A 27 17.20 0.72 0.55
CA VAL A 27 15.98 1.37 0.99
C VAL A 27 15.02 0.22 1.29
N PHE A 28 14.67 -0.02 2.55
CA PHE A 28 13.63 -0.97 2.92
C PHE A 28 12.30 -0.41 2.39
N GLY A 29 12.07 -0.60 1.10
CA GLY A 29 10.78 -0.40 0.48
C GLY A 29 9.86 -1.53 0.92
N LEU A 30 8.58 -1.22 1.12
CA LEU A 30 7.56 -2.25 1.28
C LEU A 30 7.56 -3.15 0.04
N ASP A 31 7.67 -4.46 0.22
CA ASP A 31 7.42 -5.42 -0.87
C ASP A 31 5.91 -5.62 -1.03
N VAL A 32 5.42 -5.49 -2.26
CA VAL A 32 4.02 -5.67 -2.65
C VAL A 32 4.00 -6.70 -3.77
N GLY A 33 3.16 -7.72 -3.66
CA GLY A 33 3.01 -8.71 -4.72
C GLY A 33 2.49 -8.06 -6.01
N LYS A 34 2.97 -8.51 -7.17
CA LYS A 34 2.37 -8.17 -8.47
C LYS A 34 0.89 -8.53 -8.42
N TYR A 35 0.02 -7.61 -8.84
CA TYR A 35 -1.43 -7.71 -8.75
C TYR A 35 -2.02 -7.75 -7.32
N ASP A 36 -1.22 -7.55 -6.28
CA ASP A 36 -1.69 -7.36 -4.91
C ASP A 36 -2.06 -5.88 -4.67
N THR A 37 -2.48 -5.53 -3.46
CA THR A 37 -2.85 -4.16 -3.09
C THR A 37 -1.71 -3.45 -2.36
N PHE A 38 -1.13 -2.42 -2.97
CA PHE A 38 -0.42 -1.38 -2.24
C PHE A 38 -1.42 -0.40 -1.62
N GLU A 39 -1.29 -0.12 -0.31
CA GLU A 39 -2.09 0.88 0.38
C GLU A 39 -1.21 1.88 1.12
N THR A 40 -1.56 3.16 1.03
CA THR A 40 -0.96 4.22 1.85
C THR A 40 -2.04 5.16 2.36
N ASN A 41 -1.81 5.74 3.54
CA ASN A 41 -2.64 6.78 4.10
C ASN A 41 -1.92 8.14 4.12
N VAL A 42 -2.71 9.20 4.01
CA VAL A 42 -2.29 10.61 4.10
C VAL A 42 -3.26 11.34 5.02
N MET A 43 -2.74 12.06 6.00
CA MET A 43 -3.55 12.86 6.92
C MET A 43 -3.84 14.24 6.33
N ASN A 44 -5.08 14.70 6.46
CA ASN A 44 -5.44 16.08 6.17
C ASN A 44 -6.34 16.62 7.28
N TYR A 45 -5.81 17.61 8.01
CA TYR A 45 -6.45 18.18 9.20
C TYR A 45 -7.33 19.40 8.91
N ASN A 46 -7.46 19.79 7.63
CA ASN A 46 -8.41 20.82 7.25
C ASN A 46 -9.84 20.35 7.53
N SER A 47 -10.72 21.30 7.87
CA SER A 47 -12.12 21.01 8.16
C SER A 47 -12.98 21.19 6.91
N TYR A 48 -13.90 20.25 6.69
CA TYR A 48 -14.82 20.27 5.55
C TYR A 48 -16.25 20.06 6.03
N SER A 49 -17.22 20.72 5.40
CA SER A 49 -18.64 20.43 5.61
C SER A 49 -18.99 19.00 5.17
N ASN A 50 -18.39 18.55 4.07
CA ASN A 50 -18.46 17.19 3.59
C ASN A 50 -17.09 16.75 3.04
N PRO A 51 -16.31 15.95 3.79
CA PRO A 51 -15.01 15.47 3.34
C PRO A 51 -15.04 14.66 2.04
N PHE A 52 -16.16 14.01 1.70
CA PHE A 52 -16.27 13.21 0.47
C PHE A 52 -16.41 14.04 -0.81
N GLN A 53 -16.69 15.35 -0.70
CA GLN A 53 -16.92 16.24 -1.84
C GLN A 53 -16.08 17.52 -1.80
N GLY A 54 -15.70 17.98 -0.60
CA GLY A 54 -15.03 19.26 -0.39
C GLY A 54 -13.55 19.28 -0.73
N VAL A 55 -12.91 18.11 -0.86
CA VAL A 55 -11.50 17.98 -1.24
C VAL A 55 -11.28 16.66 -1.97
N THR A 56 -10.25 16.59 -2.81
CA THR A 56 -9.83 15.38 -3.49
C THR A 56 -8.37 15.08 -3.19
N LEU A 57 -8.05 13.84 -2.81
CA LEU A 57 -6.69 13.29 -2.84
C LEU A 57 -6.44 12.65 -4.21
N ASN A 58 -5.48 13.16 -4.96
CA ASN A 58 -5.01 12.53 -6.20
C ASN A 58 -3.66 11.86 -5.94
N ALA A 59 -3.47 10.65 -6.47
CA ALA A 59 -2.20 9.94 -6.40
C ALA A 59 -1.74 9.57 -7.80
N THR A 60 -0.48 9.88 -8.11
CA THR A 60 0.18 9.47 -9.34
C THR A 60 1.26 8.45 -8.99
N PHE A 61 1.16 7.27 -9.60
CA PHE A 61 2.11 6.17 -9.50
C PHE A 61 2.94 6.12 -10.78
N THR A 62 4.25 6.01 -10.63
CA THR A 62 5.19 5.83 -11.75
C THR A 62 5.76 4.43 -11.69
N SER A 63 5.55 3.69 -12.76
CA SER A 63 6.03 2.32 -12.93
C SER A 63 7.55 2.26 -13.19
N PRO A 64 8.16 1.06 -13.04
CA PRO A 64 9.54 0.82 -13.47
C PRO A 64 9.80 1.16 -14.93
N SER A 65 8.79 1.06 -15.81
CA SER A 65 8.87 1.45 -17.22
C SER A 65 8.57 2.93 -17.48
N SER A 66 8.52 3.76 -16.42
CA SER A 66 8.23 5.20 -16.47
C SER A 66 6.82 5.57 -16.96
N GLN A 67 5.89 4.62 -17.03
CA GLN A 67 4.47 4.89 -17.25
C GLN A 67 3.81 5.44 -15.98
N ASN A 68 2.98 6.46 -16.14
CA ASN A 68 2.25 7.09 -15.03
C ASN A 68 0.80 6.63 -15.00
N THR A 69 0.32 6.23 -13.82
CA THR A 69 -1.08 5.93 -13.54
C THR A 69 -1.59 6.86 -12.45
N SER A 70 -2.67 7.60 -12.72
CA SER A 70 -3.28 8.50 -11.74
C SER A 70 -4.60 7.94 -11.24
N ILE A 71 -4.76 7.89 -9.93
CA ILE A 71 -5.98 7.41 -9.25
C ILE A 71 -6.41 8.39 -8.16
N ARG A 72 -7.68 8.33 -7.78
CA ARG A 72 -8.20 9.09 -6.65
C ARG A 72 -8.08 8.27 -5.37
N GLY A 73 -7.67 8.94 -4.30
CA GLY A 73 -7.88 8.44 -2.94
C GLY A 73 -9.31 8.66 -2.47
N PHE A 74 -9.59 8.16 -1.27
CA PHE A 74 -10.89 8.28 -0.62
C PHE A 74 -10.73 8.64 0.85
N TYR A 75 -11.72 9.33 1.41
CA TYR A 75 -11.77 9.64 2.83
C TYR A 75 -12.18 8.39 3.63
N ASP A 76 -11.43 8.07 4.66
CA ASP A 76 -11.59 6.87 5.52
C ASP A 76 -11.94 7.24 6.97
N GLY A 77 -12.43 8.45 7.20
CA GLY A 77 -12.75 8.95 8.55
C GLY A 77 -11.53 9.50 9.28
N ASN A 78 -11.76 10.17 10.42
CA ASN A 78 -10.73 10.68 11.33
C ASN A 78 -9.56 11.40 10.62
N ASN A 79 -9.86 12.35 9.72
CA ASN A 79 -8.86 13.11 8.95
C ASN A 79 -7.92 12.25 8.08
N THR A 80 -8.26 10.97 7.87
CA THR A 80 -7.46 10.00 7.14
C THR A 80 -7.99 9.85 5.72
N TRP A 81 -7.09 9.96 4.76
CA TRP A 81 -7.35 9.64 3.36
C TRP A 81 -6.49 8.45 2.96
N ARG A 82 -7.05 7.54 2.18
CA ARG A 82 -6.35 6.35 1.68
C ARG A 82 -6.28 6.33 0.17
N VAL A 83 -5.24 5.66 -0.31
CA VAL A 83 -5.05 5.33 -1.73
C VAL A 83 -4.72 3.84 -1.79
N ARG A 84 -5.42 3.11 -2.66
CA ARG A 84 -5.15 1.70 -2.97
C ARG A 84 -4.76 1.58 -4.43
N PHE A 85 -3.64 0.92 -4.70
CA PHE A 85 -3.10 0.75 -6.04
C PHE A 85 -2.66 -0.70 -6.24
N MET A 86 -2.93 -1.24 -7.43
CA MET A 86 -2.56 -2.61 -7.80
C MET A 86 -1.39 -2.55 -8.82
N PRO A 87 -0.14 -2.83 -8.42
CA PRO A 87 0.99 -2.78 -9.33
C PRO A 87 0.98 -3.97 -10.30
N ASP A 88 1.30 -3.72 -11.57
CA ASP A 88 1.25 -4.71 -12.65
C ASP A 88 2.62 -5.00 -13.28
N GLN A 89 3.67 -4.34 -12.81
CA GLN A 89 5.06 -4.49 -13.30
C GLN A 89 6.00 -4.73 -12.13
N LEU A 90 6.89 -5.71 -12.26
CA LEU A 90 7.93 -6.00 -11.27
C LEU A 90 8.96 -4.87 -11.20
N GLY A 91 9.46 -4.59 -10.01
CA GLY A 91 10.48 -3.58 -9.74
C GLY A 91 9.96 -2.39 -8.93
N THR A 92 10.76 -1.33 -8.87
CA THR A 92 10.48 -0.17 -8.01
C THR A 92 9.40 0.72 -8.62
N TRP A 93 8.34 0.93 -7.86
CA TRP A 93 7.32 1.94 -8.11
C TRP A 93 7.57 3.15 -7.23
N THR A 94 7.29 4.34 -7.76
CA THR A 94 7.24 5.57 -6.97
C THR A 94 5.84 6.16 -7.03
N TYR A 95 5.46 6.93 -6.02
CA TYR A 95 4.18 7.60 -6.00
C TYR A 95 4.25 8.97 -5.35
N THR A 96 3.31 9.84 -5.74
CA THR A 96 3.07 11.13 -5.11
C THR A 96 1.56 11.35 -4.98
N CYS A 97 1.13 11.68 -3.77
CA CYS A 97 -0.24 12.01 -3.41
C CYS A 97 -0.34 13.51 -3.13
N THR A 98 -1.33 14.19 -3.70
CA THR A 98 -1.57 15.63 -3.53
C THR A 98 -3.05 15.90 -3.27
N PHE A 99 -3.33 16.84 -2.36
CA PHE A 99 -4.69 17.32 -2.13
C PHE A 99 -5.02 18.50 -3.04
N SER A 100 -6.25 18.56 -3.52
CA SER A 100 -6.76 19.67 -4.34
C SER A 100 -6.81 21.02 -3.62
N ASP A 101 -6.80 21.02 -2.29
CA ASP A 101 -6.82 22.22 -1.44
C ASP A 101 -5.41 22.69 -1.03
N GLY A 102 -4.35 22.02 -1.51
CA GLY A 102 -2.97 22.36 -1.21
C GLY A 102 -2.48 21.88 0.17
N ALA A 103 -3.27 21.09 0.91
CA ALA A 103 -2.79 20.45 2.13
C ALA A 103 -1.58 19.54 1.84
N PRO A 104 -0.68 19.32 2.83
CA PRO A 104 0.48 18.47 2.66
C PRO A 104 0.12 17.08 2.13
N GLY A 105 0.77 16.71 1.04
CA GLY A 105 0.64 15.40 0.41
C GLY A 105 1.59 14.36 1.02
N LYS A 106 1.82 13.28 0.28
CA LYS A 106 2.78 12.23 0.64
C LYS A 106 3.40 11.64 -0.61
N SER A 107 4.71 11.42 -0.60
CA SER A 107 5.40 10.69 -1.66
C SER A 107 6.20 9.54 -1.08
N GLY A 108 6.47 8.53 -1.89
CA GLY A 108 7.25 7.38 -1.48
C GLY A 108 7.52 6.41 -2.62
N SER A 109 8.04 5.25 -2.27
CA SER A 109 8.27 4.14 -3.18
C SER A 109 7.97 2.81 -2.52
N PHE A 110 7.75 1.79 -3.34
CA PHE A 110 7.61 0.40 -2.92
C PHE A 110 8.17 -0.51 -4.01
N SER A 111 8.46 -1.75 -3.65
CA SER A 111 8.99 -2.77 -4.56
C SER A 111 7.86 -3.72 -4.95
N CYS A 112 7.59 -3.84 -6.25
CA CYS A 112 6.66 -4.83 -6.77
C CYS A 112 7.42 -6.14 -7.03
N VAL A 113 7.06 -7.19 -6.30
CA VAL A 113 7.70 -8.51 -6.34
C VAL A 113 6.78 -9.56 -6.95
N ALA A 114 7.32 -10.71 -7.35
CA ALA A 114 6.49 -11.81 -7.85
C ALA A 114 5.48 -12.27 -6.78
N SER A 115 4.29 -12.68 -7.20
CA SER A 115 3.23 -13.20 -6.33
C SER A 115 2.56 -14.41 -6.99
N ASN A 116 1.72 -15.10 -6.23
CA ASN A 116 0.87 -16.18 -6.75
C ASN A 116 -0.48 -15.67 -7.28
N LEU A 117 -0.66 -14.36 -7.42
CA LEU A 117 -1.88 -13.77 -7.96
C LEU A 117 -1.82 -13.75 -9.48
N HIS A 118 -2.86 -14.26 -10.12
CA HIS A 118 -2.95 -14.30 -11.58
C HIS A 118 -3.29 -12.93 -12.20
N GLY A 119 -3.78 -12.00 -11.39
CA GLY A 119 -4.19 -10.66 -11.79
C GLY A 119 -5.63 -10.56 -12.30
N PRO A 120 -6.04 -9.36 -12.75
CA PRO A 120 -7.41 -9.09 -13.16
C PRO A 120 -7.82 -9.94 -14.36
N LEU A 121 -9.12 -10.25 -14.47
CA LEU A 121 -9.68 -10.92 -15.63
C LEU A 121 -9.68 -9.98 -16.85
N LYS A 122 -9.40 -10.56 -18.01
CA LYS A 122 -9.51 -9.95 -19.33
C LYS A 122 -10.11 -10.97 -20.31
N THR A 123 -10.53 -10.51 -21.48
CA THR A 123 -10.97 -11.39 -22.56
C THR A 123 -9.82 -12.30 -22.99
N ASP A 124 -10.10 -13.59 -23.17
CA ASP A 124 -9.15 -14.58 -23.68
C ASP A 124 -8.68 -14.17 -25.09
N THR A 125 -7.37 -14.15 -25.26
CA THR A 125 -6.74 -13.64 -26.49
C THR A 125 -6.83 -14.61 -27.67
N ALA A 126 -6.88 -15.92 -27.40
CA ALA A 126 -7.02 -16.96 -28.42
C ALA A 126 -8.49 -17.26 -28.73
N THR A 127 -9.37 -17.16 -27.72
CA THR A 127 -10.81 -17.45 -27.84
C THR A 127 -11.65 -16.36 -27.17
N PRO A 128 -11.98 -15.25 -27.87
CA PRO A 128 -12.59 -14.05 -27.29
C PRO A 128 -13.99 -14.20 -26.62
N LEU A 129 -14.55 -15.40 -26.60
CA LEU A 129 -15.76 -15.75 -25.85
C LEU A 129 -15.49 -16.15 -24.40
N TRP A 130 -14.22 -16.38 -24.03
CA TRP A 130 -13.80 -16.80 -22.69
C TRP A 130 -13.02 -15.70 -21.97
N PHE A 131 -12.69 -15.96 -20.70
CA PHE A 131 -11.87 -15.09 -19.87
C PHE A 131 -10.55 -15.77 -19.51
N GLU A 132 -9.49 -14.97 -19.42
CA GLU A 132 -8.22 -15.35 -18.85
C GLU A 132 -7.80 -14.30 -17.81
N HIS A 133 -6.96 -14.69 -16.86
CA HIS A 133 -6.30 -13.75 -15.96
C HIS A 133 -5.23 -12.95 -16.71
N ALA A 134 -4.77 -11.86 -16.11
CA ALA A 134 -3.74 -11.00 -16.71
C ALA A 134 -2.44 -11.74 -17.07
N ASP A 135 -2.08 -12.78 -16.29
CA ASP A 135 -0.95 -13.67 -16.56
C ASP A 135 -1.18 -14.72 -17.65
N GLY A 136 -2.39 -14.81 -18.22
CA GLY A 136 -2.79 -15.76 -19.26
C GLY A 136 -3.42 -17.05 -18.72
N THR A 137 -3.56 -17.22 -17.41
CA THR A 137 -4.23 -18.40 -16.83
C THR A 137 -5.71 -18.41 -17.21
N PRO A 138 -6.26 -19.50 -17.80
CA PRO A 138 -7.68 -19.58 -18.16
C PRO A 138 -8.59 -19.45 -16.93
N PHE A 139 -9.72 -18.74 -17.09
CA PHE A 139 -10.72 -18.59 -16.03
C PHE A 139 -12.09 -19.11 -16.48
N PHE A 140 -12.57 -20.16 -15.81
CA PHE A 140 -13.92 -20.69 -16.00
C PHE A 140 -14.86 -20.13 -14.93
N MET A 141 -15.76 -19.23 -15.34
CA MET A 141 -16.68 -18.57 -14.42
C MET A 141 -17.71 -19.56 -13.86
N ARG A 142 -17.75 -19.71 -12.55
CA ARG A 142 -18.85 -20.32 -11.80
C ARG A 142 -19.54 -19.23 -10.99
N ALA A 143 -20.80 -18.95 -11.30
CA ALA A 143 -21.53 -17.86 -10.69
C ALA A 143 -22.66 -18.37 -9.79
N PHE A 144 -22.82 -17.71 -8.66
CA PHE A 144 -23.96 -17.85 -7.76
C PHE A 144 -24.64 -16.49 -7.62
N HIS A 145 -25.95 -16.49 -7.40
CA HIS A 145 -26.69 -15.28 -7.12
C HIS A 145 -27.00 -15.19 -5.63
N LEU A 146 -26.35 -14.26 -4.94
CA LEU A 146 -26.60 -13.94 -3.53
C LEU A 146 -27.22 -12.54 -3.46
N TRP A 147 -28.41 -12.45 -2.89
CA TRP A 147 -29.12 -11.19 -2.71
C TRP A 147 -29.01 -10.73 -1.26
N ARG A 148 -28.56 -9.50 -1.05
CA ARG A 148 -28.43 -8.83 0.25
C ARG A 148 -27.55 -9.53 1.31
N PRO A 149 -26.30 -9.90 0.98
CA PRO A 149 -25.39 -10.53 1.94
C PRO A 149 -25.06 -9.64 3.15
N GLU A 150 -25.27 -8.32 3.06
CA GLU A 150 -25.09 -7.40 4.20
C GLU A 150 -26.09 -7.63 5.36
N THR A 151 -27.15 -8.39 5.11
CA THR A 151 -28.15 -8.75 6.13
C THR A 151 -27.83 -10.07 6.84
N PHE A 152 -26.84 -10.82 6.36
CA PHE A 152 -26.46 -12.09 6.94
C PHE A 152 -25.74 -11.87 8.27
N THR A 153 -25.96 -12.78 9.22
CA THR A 153 -25.12 -12.86 10.41
C THR A 153 -23.75 -13.41 10.02
N GLU A 154 -22.72 -13.14 10.85
CA GLU A 154 -21.37 -13.65 10.60
C GLU A 154 -21.35 -15.17 10.39
N SER A 155 -22.12 -15.92 11.19
CA SER A 155 -22.25 -17.38 11.02
C SER A 155 -22.76 -17.79 9.64
N ILE A 156 -23.75 -17.07 9.10
CA ILE A 156 -24.31 -17.37 7.79
C ILE A 156 -23.30 -17.02 6.69
N LEU A 157 -22.57 -15.91 6.84
CA LEU A 157 -21.49 -15.56 5.93
C LEU A 157 -20.40 -16.65 5.91
N GLU A 158 -20.00 -17.18 7.06
CA GLU A 158 -19.01 -18.25 7.17
C GLU A 158 -19.49 -19.53 6.49
N GLU A 159 -20.70 -19.99 6.80
CA GLU A 159 -21.30 -21.16 6.14
C GLU A 159 -21.42 -20.98 4.63
N THR A 160 -21.82 -19.78 4.19
CA THR A 160 -21.90 -19.44 2.76
C THR A 160 -20.53 -19.48 2.10
N LEU A 161 -19.48 -18.96 2.77
CA LEU A 161 -18.11 -19.01 2.27
C LEU A 161 -17.60 -20.44 2.15
N ASP A 162 -17.90 -21.30 3.12
CA ASP A 162 -17.50 -22.71 3.06
C ASP A 162 -18.22 -23.47 1.96
N PHE A 163 -19.51 -23.19 1.74
CA PHE A 163 -20.25 -23.70 0.59
C PHE A 163 -19.62 -23.27 -0.74
N MET A 164 -19.17 -22.01 -0.87
CA MET A 164 -18.58 -21.49 -2.11
C MET A 164 -17.16 -22.02 -2.39
N LYS A 165 -16.43 -22.49 -1.37
CA LYS A 165 -15.09 -23.06 -1.51
C LYS A 165 -15.12 -24.54 -1.93
N ALA A 166 -16.21 -25.25 -1.62
CA ALA A 166 -16.41 -26.66 -1.95
C ALA A 166 -16.56 -26.89 -3.46
#